data_AF-A0A377WNG9-F1
#
_entry.id   AF-A0A377WNG9-F1
#
_cell.length_a   1.000
_cell.length_b   1.000
_cell.length_c   1.000
_cell.angle_alpha   90.00
_cell.angle_beta   90.00
_cell.angle_gamma   90.00
#
_symmetry.space_group_name_H-M   'P 1'
#
loop_
_entity.id
_entity.type
_entity.pdbx_description
1 polymer ?
#
loop_
_entity_poly.entity_id
_entity_poly.type
_entity_poly.pdbx_seq_one_letter_code
_entity_poly.pdbx_strand_id
1 'polypeptide(L)'
;MRERYVYPSLQDDYETVQVYNSPQVNDDYLALYAGKNAPDKVYKNGAHTVKVEILSNQITDATAPDRVATIRYKKIIRRLADNSTRSEYWDARFTFHSDPDKEMSDAEREINYFGFTVTSWQTDREIRGGE
;
A
#
# COMPACT_ATOMS: atom_id res chain seq x y z
N MET A 1 4.69 -2.01 -0.17
CA MET A 1 4.59 -2.20 1.30
C MET A 1 3.12 -2.25 1.70
N ARG A 2 2.35 -1.15 1.55
CA ARG A 2 0.91 -1.08 1.89
C ARG A 2 0.06 -2.29 1.45
N GLU A 3 0.26 -2.76 0.23
CA GLU A 3 -0.53 -3.86 -0.39
C GLU A 3 0.13 -5.25 -0.28
N ARG A 4 1.35 -5.32 0.26
CA ARG A 4 2.08 -6.58 0.50
C ARG A 4 1.56 -7.22 1.80
N TYR A 5 1.64 -8.54 1.90
CA TYR A 5 1.37 -9.22 3.16
C TYR A 5 2.31 -10.41 3.37
N VAL A 6 3.14 -10.32 4.40
CA VAL A 6 3.99 -11.41 4.89
C VAL A 6 3.95 -11.34 6.41
N TYR A 7 3.33 -12.32 7.07
CA TYR A 7 3.02 -12.22 8.51
C TYR A 7 4.24 -11.88 9.40
N PRO A 8 5.44 -12.48 9.21
CA PRO A 8 6.62 -12.10 9.98
C PRO A 8 7.09 -10.65 9.81
N SER A 9 6.84 -10.01 8.66
CA SER A 9 7.23 -8.62 8.39
C SER A 9 6.05 -7.66 8.46
N LEU A 10 4.88 -8.11 8.92
CA LEU A 10 3.66 -7.31 8.87
C LEU A 10 3.77 -6.04 9.71
N GLN A 11 4.39 -6.13 10.89
CA GLN A 11 4.59 -4.98 11.77
C GLN A 11 5.50 -3.92 11.13
N ASP A 12 6.61 -4.36 10.54
CA ASP A 12 7.57 -3.49 9.85
C ASP A 12 6.93 -2.81 8.62
N ASP A 13 6.16 -3.56 7.82
CA ASP A 13 5.37 -3.01 6.71
C ASP A 13 4.34 -1.99 7.20
N TYR A 14 3.66 -2.28 8.31
CA TYR A 14 2.64 -1.43 8.90
C TYR A 14 3.20 -0.10 9.41
N GLU A 15 4.35 -0.12 10.09
CA GLU A 15 5.04 1.07 10.58
C GLU A 15 5.64 1.88 9.43
N THR A 16 6.32 1.21 8.49
CA THR A 16 6.98 1.87 7.36
C THR A 16 5.99 2.61 6.46
N VAL A 17 4.80 2.03 6.23
CA VAL A 17 3.74 2.70 5.44
C VAL A 17 3.29 4.01 6.08
N GLN A 18 3.30 4.09 7.42
CA GLN A 18 2.85 5.29 8.12
C GLN A 18 3.79 6.48 7.94
N VAL A 19 5.09 6.23 7.74
CA VAL A 19 6.12 7.27 7.50
C VAL A 19 5.89 8.02 6.16
N TYR A 20 5.26 7.35 5.18
CA TYR A 20 5.00 7.94 3.86
C TYR A 20 3.63 8.61 3.72
N ASN A 21 2.78 8.55 4.73
CA ASN A 21 1.41 9.05 4.65
C ASN A 21 1.25 10.38 5.36
N SER A 22 0.30 11.18 4.89
CA SER A 22 -0.29 12.25 5.69
C SER A 22 -1.09 11.67 6.87
N PRO A 23 -1.36 12.46 7.94
CA PRO A 23 -2.14 12.00 9.09
C PRO A 23 -3.50 11.39 8.70
N GLN A 24 -4.23 12.03 7.79
CA GLN A 24 -5.53 11.53 7.33
C GLN A 24 -5.42 10.16 6.64
N VAL A 25 -4.42 9.98 5.76
CA VAL A 25 -4.20 8.69 5.06
C VAL A 25 -3.75 7.61 6.05
N ASN A 26 -3.08 7.99 7.14
CA ASN A 26 -2.80 7.10 8.26
C ASN A 26 -4.05 6.71 9.01
N ASP A 27 -4.93 7.64 9.38
CA ASP A 27 -6.17 7.31 10.08
C ASP A 27 -7.00 6.27 9.30
N ASP A 28 -7.13 6.43 7.98
CA ASP A 28 -7.82 5.47 7.11
C ASP A 28 -7.10 4.10 7.06
N TYR A 29 -5.76 4.11 7.05
CA TYR A 29 -4.95 2.89 7.08
C TYR A 29 -5.08 2.16 8.42
N LEU A 30 -5.04 2.87 9.55
CA LEU A 30 -5.23 2.31 10.89
C LEU A 30 -6.65 1.74 11.04
N ALA A 31 -7.66 2.44 10.53
CA ALA A 31 -9.04 1.97 10.53
C ALA A 31 -9.23 0.66 9.74
N LEU A 32 -8.51 0.47 8.62
CA LEU A 32 -8.51 -0.80 7.89
C LEU A 32 -8.03 -1.96 8.78
N TYR A 33 -6.94 -1.77 9.53
CA TYR A 33 -6.38 -2.79 10.42
C TYR A 33 -7.23 -3.03 11.68
N ALA A 34 -7.99 -2.02 12.14
CA ALA A 34 -8.98 -2.22 13.20
C ALA A 34 -10.22 -3.01 12.71
N GLY A 35 -10.56 -2.90 11.43
CA GLY A 35 -11.77 -3.45 10.84
C GLY A 35 -11.78 -4.97 10.64
N LYS A 36 -12.91 -5.48 10.13
CA LYS A 36 -13.08 -6.90 9.76
C LYS A 36 -12.27 -7.32 8.52
N ASN A 37 -11.88 -6.34 7.71
CA ASN A 37 -11.12 -6.53 6.47
C ASN A 37 -9.60 -6.35 6.68
N ALA A 38 -9.16 -6.30 7.93
CA ALA A 38 -7.74 -6.20 8.27
C ALA A 38 -6.95 -7.35 7.61
N PRO A 39 -5.76 -7.10 7.03
CA PRO A 39 -5.00 -8.12 6.32
C PRO A 39 -4.69 -9.38 7.13
N ASP A 40 -4.35 -9.24 8.41
CA ASP A 40 -4.13 -10.34 9.36
C ASP A 40 -5.37 -11.23 9.52
N LYS A 41 -6.57 -10.64 9.57
CA LYS A 41 -7.84 -11.37 9.65
C LYS A 41 -8.19 -12.05 8.33
N VAL A 42 -8.07 -11.34 7.21
CA VAL A 42 -8.40 -11.85 5.86
C VAL A 42 -7.46 -13.00 5.46
N TYR A 43 -6.16 -12.83 5.72
CA TYR A 43 -5.13 -13.80 5.36
C TYR A 43 -4.85 -14.83 6.47
N LYS A 44 -5.60 -14.75 7.58
CA LYS A 44 -5.55 -15.68 8.71
C LYS A 44 -4.13 -15.82 9.25
N ASN A 45 -3.54 -14.69 9.64
CA ASN A 45 -2.18 -14.60 10.16
C ASN A 45 -1.18 -15.22 9.17
N GLY A 46 -0.42 -16.24 9.58
CA GLY A 46 0.56 -16.91 8.73
C GLY A 46 0.00 -17.86 7.67
N ALA A 47 -1.32 -17.96 7.46
CA ALA A 47 -1.85 -18.94 6.50
C ALA A 47 -1.64 -18.56 5.03
N HIS A 48 -1.50 -17.26 4.73
CA HIS A 48 -1.28 -16.78 3.37
C HIS A 48 -0.17 -15.73 3.31
N THR A 49 0.37 -15.55 2.11
CA THR A 49 1.25 -14.42 1.77
C THR A 49 0.72 -13.73 0.53
N VAL A 50 0.91 -12.41 0.43
CA VAL A 50 0.58 -11.61 -0.75
C VAL A 50 1.85 -10.95 -1.28
N LYS A 51 2.22 -11.33 -2.50
CA LYS A 51 3.23 -10.63 -3.30
C LYS A 51 2.53 -9.62 -4.19
N VAL A 52 3.09 -8.43 -4.31
CA VAL A 52 2.62 -7.38 -5.22
C VAL A 52 3.55 -7.31 -6.42
N GLU A 53 2.99 -7.33 -7.62
CA GLU A 53 3.70 -7.08 -8.88
C GLU A 53 3.08 -5.87 -9.57
N ILE A 54 3.89 -4.85 -9.84
CA ILE A 54 3.45 -3.65 -10.56
C ILE A 54 3.34 -3.99 -12.05
N LEU A 55 2.18 -3.70 -12.64
CA LEU A 55 1.90 -3.94 -14.06
C LEU A 55 2.10 -2.67 -14.88
N SER A 56 1.67 -1.52 -14.35
CA SER A 56 1.92 -0.22 -14.94
C SER A 56 1.95 0.87 -13.88
N ASN A 57 2.67 1.95 -14.17
CA ASN A 57 2.61 3.19 -13.42
C ASN A 57 2.34 4.36 -14.38
N GLN A 58 1.49 5.28 -13.98
CA GLN A 58 1.25 6.53 -14.69
C GLN A 58 1.25 7.64 -13.65
N ILE A 59 2.01 8.71 -13.91
CA ILE A 59 2.10 9.87 -13.03
C ILE A 59 1.68 11.08 -13.84
N THR A 60 0.74 11.85 -13.32
CA THR A 60 0.26 13.09 -13.93
C THR A 60 0.41 14.24 -12.95
N ASP A 61 0.62 15.44 -13.48
CA ASP A 61 0.61 16.64 -12.66
C ASP A 61 -0.79 16.90 -12.06
N ALA A 62 -0.81 17.52 -10.89
CA ALA A 62 -2.01 18.05 -10.26
C ALA A 62 -1.75 19.52 -9.85
N THR A 63 -2.52 20.03 -8.88
CA THR A 63 -2.23 21.35 -8.31
C THR A 63 -0.91 21.29 -7.55
N ALA A 64 0.10 22.02 -8.02
CA ALA A 64 1.42 22.05 -7.38
C ALA A 64 1.28 22.33 -5.86
N PRO A 65 2.04 21.62 -5.00
CA PRO A 65 3.12 20.67 -5.32
C PRO A 65 2.67 19.24 -5.64
N ASP A 66 1.37 18.96 -5.63
CA ASP A 66 0.85 17.60 -5.74
C ASP A 66 0.95 17.02 -7.16
N ARG A 67 1.10 15.69 -7.20
CA ARG A 67 0.98 14.84 -8.37
C ARG A 67 0.00 13.70 -8.07
N VAL A 68 -0.56 13.10 -9.11
CA VAL A 68 -1.41 11.92 -9.00
C VAL A 68 -0.70 10.74 -9.65
N ALA A 69 -0.62 9.62 -8.94
CA ALA A 69 -0.21 8.35 -9.48
C ALA A 69 -1.41 7.42 -9.67
N THR A 70 -1.45 6.76 -10.82
CA THR A 70 -2.34 5.63 -11.10
C THR A 70 -1.47 4.40 -11.35
N ILE A 71 -1.57 3.42 -10.45
CA ILE A 71 -0.75 2.21 -10.45
C ILE A 71 -1.64 1.01 -10.64
N ARG A 72 -1.42 0.26 -11.71
CA ARG A 72 -2.04 -1.05 -11.91
C ARG A 72 -1.13 -2.11 -11.33
N TYR A 73 -1.65 -3.00 -10.51
CA TYR A 73 -0.86 -4.03 -9.85
C TYR A 73 -1.62 -5.35 -9.70
N LYS A 74 -0.85 -6.43 -9.56
CA LYS A 74 -1.33 -7.77 -9.33
C LYS A 74 -0.97 -8.20 -7.91
N LYS A 75 -1.96 -8.67 -7.15
CA LYS A 75 -1.76 -9.40 -5.91
C LYS A 75 -1.69 -10.90 -6.21
N ILE A 76 -0.54 -11.52 -5.94
CA ILE A 76 -0.37 -12.97 -5.97
C ILE A 76 -0.53 -13.48 -4.54
N ILE A 77 -1.67 -14.10 -4.27
CA ILE A 77 -2.03 -14.62 -2.96
C ILE A 77 -1.68 -16.11 -2.93
N ARG A 78 -0.72 -16.49 -2.10
CA ARG A 78 -0.29 -17.87 -1.90
C ARG A 78 -0.82 -18.39 -0.58
N ARG A 79 -1.46 -19.57 -0.59
CA ARG A 79 -1.78 -20.33 0.62
C ARG A 79 -0.56 -21.18 1.02
N LEU A 80 -0.11 -21.07 2.26
CA LEU A 80 1.13 -21.75 2.69
C LEU A 80 0.96 -23.25 2.93
N ALA A 81 -0.27 -23.71 3.20
CA ALA A 81 -0.53 -25.13 3.47
C ALA A 81 -0.31 -26.04 2.25
N ASP A 82 -0.59 -25.56 1.04
CA ASP A 82 -0.59 -26.35 -0.20
C ASP A 82 0.10 -25.66 -1.38
N ASN A 83 0.63 -24.45 -1.17
CA ASN A 83 1.27 -23.62 -2.20
C ASN A 83 0.37 -23.22 -3.37
N SER A 84 -0.95 -23.39 -3.24
CA SER A 84 -1.89 -22.88 -4.23
C SER A 84 -1.79 -21.36 -4.31
N THR A 85 -1.91 -20.82 -5.51
CA THR A 85 -1.87 -19.38 -5.76
C THR A 85 -3.12 -18.92 -6.49
N ARG A 86 -3.59 -17.72 -6.15
CA ARG A 86 -4.61 -17.00 -6.91
C ARG A 86 -4.16 -15.57 -7.14
N SER A 87 -4.57 -15.01 -8.28
CA SER A 87 -4.22 -13.65 -8.68
C SER A 87 -5.43 -12.75 -8.61
N GLU A 88 -5.22 -11.54 -8.10
CA GLU A 88 -6.19 -10.45 -8.18
C GLU A 88 -5.53 -9.24 -8.83
N TYR A 89 -6.28 -8.52 -9.65
CA TYR A 89 -5.82 -7.33 -10.35
C TYR A 89 -6.47 -6.11 -9.72
N TRP A 90 -5.70 -5.06 -9.53
CA TRP A 90 -6.08 -3.89 -8.76
C TRP A 90 -5.52 -2.63 -9.42
N ASP A 91 -6.27 -1.55 -9.27
CA ASP A 91 -5.84 -0.21 -9.59
C ASP A 91 -5.77 0.59 -8.29
N ALA A 92 -4.64 1.25 -8.04
CA ALA A 92 -4.48 2.23 -6.99
C ALA A 92 -4.35 3.62 -7.61
N ARG A 93 -5.09 4.57 -7.05
CA ARG A 93 -4.97 5.99 -7.37
C ARG A 93 -4.65 6.75 -6.09
N PHE A 94 -3.58 7.52 -6.10
CA PHE A 94 -3.18 8.30 -4.94
C PHE A 94 -2.55 9.63 -5.35
N THR A 95 -2.77 10.65 -4.52
CA THR A 95 -2.10 11.94 -4.62
C THR A 95 -0.87 11.93 -3.72
N PHE A 96 0.21 12.54 -4.18
CA PHE A 96 1.43 12.68 -3.40
C PHE A 96 2.19 13.96 -3.75
N HIS A 97 3.06 14.38 -2.85
CA HIS A 97 4.14 15.34 -3.13
C HIS A 97 5.42 14.90 -2.41
N SER A 98 6.52 15.58 -2.69
CA SER A 98 7.79 15.41 -1.96
C SER A 98 8.26 16.77 -1.50
N ASP A 99 8.67 16.84 -0.24
CA ASP A 99 9.25 18.03 0.37
C ASP A 99 10.50 17.62 1.16
N PRO A 100 11.71 17.80 0.59
CA PRO A 100 12.97 17.47 1.27
C PRO A 100 13.18 18.21 2.60
N ASP A 101 12.55 19.38 2.76
CA ASP A 101 12.71 20.24 3.95
C ASP A 101 11.66 19.94 5.04
N LYS A 102 10.69 19.04 4.76
CA LYS A 102 9.68 18.57 5.71
C LYS A 102 10.33 18.15 7.03
N GLU A 103 9.86 18.65 8.17
CA GLU A 103 10.35 18.21 9.50
C GLU A 103 10.05 16.73 9.75
N MET A 104 11.08 15.96 10.13
CA MET A 104 11.01 14.53 10.44
C MET A 104 12.13 14.17 11.43
N SER A 105 11.94 13.13 12.22
CA SER A 105 13.02 12.56 13.03
C SER A 105 14.12 11.91 12.16
N ASP A 106 15.32 11.73 12.72
CA ASP A 106 16.43 11.07 12.00
C ASP A 106 16.05 9.66 11.51
N ALA A 107 15.32 8.90 12.33
CA ALA A 107 14.85 7.56 11.98
C ALA A 107 13.83 7.59 10.83
N GLU A 108 12.87 8.52 10.85
CA GLU A 108 11.92 8.69 9.75
C GLU A 108 12.63 9.16 8.47
N ARG A 109 13.66 10.01 8.57
CA ARG A 109 14.45 10.49 7.42
C ARG A 109 15.23 9.37 6.74
N GLU A 110 15.75 8.42 7.51
CA GLU A 110 16.44 7.24 6.98
C GLU A 110 15.51 6.39 6.10
N ILE A 111 14.22 6.33 6.47
CA ILE A 111 13.19 5.62 5.70
C ILE A 111 12.68 6.48 4.52
N ASN A 112 12.46 7.78 4.73
CA ASN A 112 11.84 8.69 3.77
C ASN A 112 12.71 9.94 3.52
N TYR A 113 13.80 9.70 2.80
CA TYR A 113 14.84 10.71 2.52
C TYR A 113 14.32 11.98 1.83
N PHE A 114 13.32 11.85 0.94
CA PHE A 114 12.80 12.96 0.13
C PHE A 114 11.54 13.62 0.70
N GLY A 115 11.10 13.25 1.90
CA GLY A 115 9.85 13.74 2.47
C GLY A 115 8.63 13.44 1.60
N PHE A 116 8.65 12.30 0.90
CA PHE A 116 7.53 11.82 0.10
C PHE A 116 6.30 11.63 1.01
N THR A 117 5.17 12.23 0.63
CA THR A 117 3.94 12.22 1.42
C THR A 117 2.75 11.89 0.53
N VAL A 118 2.06 10.79 0.84
CA VAL A 118 0.78 10.41 0.24
C VAL A 118 -0.34 11.17 0.95
N THR A 119 -1.09 11.97 0.18
CA THR A 119 -2.15 12.86 0.69
C THR A 119 -3.55 12.33 0.42
N SER A 120 -3.69 11.34 -0.47
CA SER A 120 -4.93 10.59 -0.67
C SER A 120 -4.60 9.16 -1.09
N TRP A 121 -5.45 8.19 -0.77
CA TRP A 121 -5.27 6.82 -1.23
C TRP A 121 -6.62 6.17 -1.53
N GLN A 122 -6.75 5.62 -2.73
CA GLN A 122 -7.85 4.76 -3.11
C GLN A 122 -7.30 3.56 -3.86
N THR A 123 -7.90 2.38 -3.62
CA THR A 123 -7.64 1.22 -4.47
C THR A 123 -8.89 0.40 -4.68
N ASP A 124 -9.05 -0.06 -5.91
CA ASP A 124 -10.20 -0.83 -6.35
C ASP A 124 -9.74 -2.10 -7.07
N ARG A 125 -10.49 -3.18 -6.85
CA ARG A 125 -10.25 -4.44 -7.55
C ARG A 125 -10.82 -4.35 -8.96
N GLU A 126 -10.04 -4.73 -9.96
CA GLU A 126 -10.53 -4.87 -11.32
C GLU A 126 -11.60 -5.98 -11.38
N ILE A 127 -12.81 -5.62 -11.81
CA ILE A 127 -13.83 -6.60 -12.18
C ILE A 127 -13.57 -6.98 -13.64
N ARG A 128 -12.83 -8.06 -13.86
CA ARG A 128 -12.79 -8.69 -15.18
C ARG A 128 -14.11 -9.44 -15.36
N GLY A 129 -14.96 -8.95 -16.26
CA GLY A 129 -16.07 -9.75 -16.78
C GLY A 129 -15.50 -11.08 -17.28
N GLY A 130 -16.07 -12.19 -16.83
CA GLY A 130 -15.53 -13.53 -17.07
C GLY A 130 -15.38 -13.85 -18.56
N GLU A 131 -14.31 -14.58 -18.88
CA GLU A 131 -14.32 -15.55 -19.99
C GLU A 131 -14.88 -16.88 -19.47
#